data_AF-A0AAU6EDY4-F1
#
_entry.id   AF-A0AAU6EDY4-F1
#
_cell.length_a   1.000
_cell.length_b   1.000
_cell.length_c   1.000
_cell.angle_alpha   90.00
_cell.angle_beta   90.00
_cell.angle_gamma   90.00
#
_symmetry.space_group_name_H-M   'P 1'
#
loop_
_entity.id
_entity.type
_entity.pdbx_description
1 polymer ?
#
loop_
_entity_poly.entity_id
_entity_poly.type
_entity_poly.pdbx_seq_one_letter_code
_entity_poly.pdbx_strand_id
1 'polypeptide(L)'
;MPIRNNARIAWLITGGTLTALAVAFTALAAWAEIMTVRRTIETTMQSRAFTVPGIVVESTGYVNISVVPGAAKRLDLERTLFWTLDRPVVTEEWDGRTLRLDVHCLGGDSPGGPVCQADYILRVPATTDVEAVSRRLGTVSVSGVQGDLELTTTTGDVIVDGTEGALRVRAQTGNVIGTGLGSTGADVETGTGDVELGFTVPPGDVSAVVRVAGNVRVTVPDGEEYREGYDVRTGTGNQEGHDVRTGTGNAIVEVRRDPAAPRRITALTGMGELSILPS
;
A
#
# COMPACT_ATOMS: atom_id res chain seq x y z
N MET A 1 -56.60 -61.53 13.57
CA MET A 1 -55.75 -60.87 14.59
C MET A 1 -54.94 -59.75 13.94
N PRO A 2 -54.81 -58.58 14.55
CA PRO A 2 -54.62 -57.32 13.83
C PRO A 2 -53.14 -56.93 13.67
N ILE A 3 -52.68 -56.78 12.43
CA ILE A 3 -51.33 -56.27 12.07
C ILE A 3 -51.37 -54.72 11.98
N ARG A 4 -52.05 -54.04 12.91
CA ARG A 4 -52.44 -52.62 12.75
C ARG A 4 -51.73 -51.64 13.69
N ASN A 5 -50.67 -52.07 14.39
CA ASN A 5 -49.95 -51.25 15.37
C ASN A 5 -48.54 -50.82 14.91
N ASN A 6 -47.80 -51.69 14.22
CA ASN A 6 -46.39 -51.42 13.85
C ASN A 6 -46.25 -50.36 12.74
N ALA A 7 -47.22 -50.29 11.81
CA ALA A 7 -47.21 -49.28 10.74
C ALA A 7 -47.48 -47.85 11.27
N ARG A 8 -48.27 -47.70 12.34
CA ARG A 8 -48.52 -46.41 12.99
C ARG A 8 -47.31 -45.94 13.78
N ILE A 9 -46.67 -46.84 14.52
CA ILE A 9 -45.44 -46.54 15.27
C ILE A 9 -44.31 -46.21 14.30
N ALA A 10 -44.16 -46.95 13.20
CA ALA A 10 -43.19 -46.63 12.16
C ALA A 10 -43.45 -45.23 11.55
N TRP A 11 -44.69 -44.90 11.19
CA TRP A 11 -45.02 -43.57 10.66
C TRP A 11 -44.78 -42.42 11.65
N LEU A 12 -45.03 -42.65 12.94
CA LEU A 12 -44.77 -41.66 13.99
C LEU A 12 -43.26 -41.43 14.18
N ILE A 13 -42.45 -42.49 14.13
CA ILE A 13 -40.98 -42.39 14.24
C ILE A 13 -40.41 -41.69 13.01
N THR A 14 -40.82 -42.07 11.79
CA THR A 14 -40.31 -41.45 10.56
C THR A 14 -40.74 -40.00 10.46
N GLY A 15 -42.01 -39.69 10.77
CA GLY A 15 -42.53 -38.32 10.80
C GLY A 15 -41.84 -37.44 11.84
N GLY A 16 -41.61 -37.97 13.06
CA GLY A 16 -40.92 -37.26 14.13
C GLY A 16 -39.43 -37.02 13.86
N THR A 17 -38.76 -37.98 13.21
CA THR A 17 -37.34 -37.83 12.84
C THR A 17 -37.19 -36.78 11.73
N LEU A 18 -38.11 -36.78 10.76
CA LEU A 18 -38.10 -35.81 9.66
C LEU A 18 -38.34 -34.38 10.17
N THR A 19 -39.28 -34.19 11.11
CA THR A 19 -39.52 -32.87 11.72
C THR A 19 -38.36 -32.42 12.59
N ALA A 20 -37.73 -33.31 13.37
CA ALA A 20 -36.55 -32.97 14.16
C ALA A 20 -35.36 -32.53 13.28
N LEU A 21 -35.11 -33.24 12.17
CA LEU A 21 -34.07 -32.86 11.21
C LEU A 21 -34.38 -31.53 10.52
N ALA A 22 -35.64 -31.30 10.14
CA ALA A 22 -36.06 -30.03 9.54
C ALA A 22 -35.86 -28.85 10.51
N VAL A 23 -36.22 -29.00 11.79
CA VAL A 23 -36.01 -27.97 12.82
C VAL A 23 -34.52 -27.76 13.10
N ALA A 24 -33.72 -28.82 13.17
CA ALA A 24 -32.28 -28.69 13.36
C ALA A 24 -31.60 -27.99 12.17
N PHE A 25 -32.01 -28.30 10.94
CA PHE A 25 -31.48 -27.65 9.74
C PHE A 25 -31.88 -26.16 9.68
N THR A 26 -33.13 -25.81 9.99
CA THR A 26 -33.55 -24.39 10.02
C THR A 26 -32.89 -23.62 11.16
N ALA A 27 -32.70 -24.23 12.32
CA ALA A 27 -31.96 -23.64 13.44
C ALA A 27 -30.48 -23.40 13.07
N LEU A 28 -29.82 -24.38 12.44
CA LEU A 28 -28.44 -24.24 11.96
C LEU A 28 -28.32 -23.19 10.86
N ALA A 29 -29.25 -23.16 9.90
CA ALA A 29 -29.27 -22.16 8.84
C ALA A 29 -29.51 -20.74 9.39
N ALA A 30 -30.47 -20.58 10.32
CA ALA A 30 -30.72 -19.30 10.99
C ALA A 30 -29.52 -18.87 11.84
N TRP A 31 -28.88 -19.81 12.53
CA TRP A 31 -27.68 -19.54 13.32
C TRP A 31 -26.48 -19.17 12.44
N ALA A 32 -26.33 -19.81 11.28
CA ALA A 32 -25.30 -19.47 10.28
C ALA A 32 -25.53 -18.05 9.71
N GLU A 33 -26.77 -17.68 9.39
CA GLU A 33 -27.14 -16.32 8.95
C GLU A 33 -26.86 -15.27 10.04
N ILE A 34 -27.15 -15.57 11.31
CA ILE A 34 -26.86 -14.68 12.45
C ILE A 34 -25.35 -14.53 12.69
N MET A 35 -24.57 -15.60 12.47
CA MET A 35 -23.11 -15.55 12.57
C MET A 35 -22.42 -14.95 11.34
N THR A 36 -23.18 -14.55 10.31
CA THR A 36 -22.61 -13.67 9.29
C THR A 36 -22.37 -12.30 9.92
N VAL A 37 -21.16 -12.10 10.43
CA VAL A 37 -20.70 -10.78 10.86
C VAL A 37 -20.66 -9.91 9.61
N ARG A 38 -21.72 -9.13 9.38
CA ARG A 38 -21.84 -8.30 8.18
C ARG A 38 -20.82 -7.19 8.26
N ARG A 39 -19.87 -7.20 7.32
CA ARG A 39 -18.99 -6.06 7.09
C ARG A 39 -19.86 -4.86 6.77
N THR A 40 -19.84 -3.86 7.64
CA THR A 40 -20.50 -2.58 7.40
C THR A 40 -19.53 -1.66 6.69
N ILE A 41 -20.06 -0.92 5.72
CA ILE A 41 -19.33 0.02 4.87
C ILE A 41 -20.03 1.36 4.99
N GLU A 42 -19.29 2.42 5.28
CA GLU A 42 -19.81 3.78 5.29
C GLU A 42 -18.90 4.68 4.47
N THR A 43 -19.46 5.25 3.39
CA THR A 43 -18.75 6.18 2.51
C THR A 43 -19.20 7.61 2.78
N THR A 44 -18.24 8.52 2.93
CA THR A 44 -18.45 9.95 3.12
C THR A 44 -17.65 10.71 2.06
N MET A 45 -18.28 11.66 1.39
CA MET A 45 -17.59 12.55 0.44
C MET A 45 -17.61 13.99 0.96
N GLN A 46 -16.49 14.69 0.83
CA GLN A 46 -16.35 16.08 1.18
C GLN A 46 -15.50 16.80 0.13
N SER A 47 -15.84 18.05 -0.15
CA SER A 47 -15.02 18.92 -0.99
C SER A 47 -14.56 20.12 -0.17
N ARG A 48 -13.34 20.59 -0.46
CA ARG A 48 -12.72 21.77 0.15
C ARG A 48 -12.08 22.61 -0.95
N ALA A 49 -12.09 23.93 -0.75
CA ALA A 49 -11.27 24.82 -1.56
C ALA A 49 -9.79 24.53 -1.26
N PHE A 50 -8.97 24.43 -2.31
CA PHE A 50 -7.56 24.09 -2.18
C PHE A 50 -6.75 24.97 -3.13
N THR A 51 -6.03 25.94 -2.60
CA THR A 51 -5.30 26.95 -3.40
C THR A 51 -3.81 26.99 -3.12
N VAL A 52 -3.34 26.15 -2.19
CA VAL A 52 -1.93 25.99 -1.87
C VAL A 52 -1.28 24.99 -2.84
N PRO A 53 0.04 25.08 -3.08
CA PRO A 53 0.73 24.22 -4.04
C PRO A 53 0.97 22.79 -3.52
N GLY A 54 0.78 22.54 -2.23
CA GLY A 54 1.05 21.24 -1.64
C GLY A 54 0.14 20.90 -0.47
N ILE A 55 -0.01 19.60 -0.22
CA ILE A 55 -0.81 19.03 0.86
C ILE A 55 0.09 18.17 1.76
N VAL A 56 -0.16 18.23 3.06
CA VAL A 56 0.45 17.34 4.05
C VAL A 56 -0.65 16.44 4.60
N VAL A 57 -0.46 15.12 4.59
CA VAL A 57 -1.43 14.14 5.08
C VAL A 57 -0.77 13.34 6.18
N GLU A 58 -1.28 13.45 7.40
CA GLU A 58 -0.77 12.72 8.55
C GLU A 58 -1.83 11.74 9.02
N SER A 59 -1.51 10.45 9.07
CA SER A 59 -2.42 9.42 9.55
C SER A 59 -1.89 8.64 10.75
N THR A 60 -2.81 8.33 11.67
CA THR A 60 -2.60 7.44 12.82
C THR A 60 -3.75 6.43 12.85
N GLY A 61 -3.43 5.15 13.11
CA GLY A 61 -4.40 4.04 13.03
C GLY A 61 -4.16 3.15 11.80
N TYR A 62 -5.16 2.35 11.42
CA TYR A 62 -5.14 1.58 10.18
C TYR A 62 -5.84 2.38 9.06
N VAL A 63 -5.04 3.11 8.29
CA VAL A 63 -5.53 4.06 7.30
C VAL A 63 -4.82 3.86 5.96
N ASN A 64 -5.57 3.51 4.93
CA ASN A 64 -5.06 3.52 3.56
C ASN A 64 -5.32 4.88 2.92
N ILE A 65 -4.30 5.44 2.27
CA ILE A 65 -4.35 6.74 1.61
C ILE A 65 -4.10 6.52 0.12
N SER A 66 -5.00 6.99 -0.73
CA SER A 66 -4.84 7.02 -2.18
C SER A 66 -4.93 8.46 -2.65
N VAL A 67 -3.90 8.94 -3.36
CA VAL A 67 -3.85 10.29 -3.92
C VAL A 67 -3.89 10.18 -5.44
N VAL A 68 -4.85 10.85 -6.05
CA VAL A 68 -5.07 10.84 -7.50
C VAL A 68 -5.37 12.25 -8.01
N PRO A 69 -5.25 12.51 -9.32
CA PRO A 69 -5.54 13.82 -9.87
C PRO A 69 -7.04 14.13 -9.78
N GLY A 70 -7.34 15.40 -9.55
CA GLY A 70 -8.67 15.94 -9.36
C GLY A 70 -8.85 17.29 -10.05
N ALA A 71 -9.94 17.96 -9.73
CA ALA A 71 -10.25 19.27 -10.29
C ALA A 71 -9.27 20.34 -9.78
N ALA A 72 -8.97 21.33 -10.64
CA ALA A 72 -8.16 22.46 -10.24
C ALA A 72 -8.80 23.23 -9.07
N LYS A 73 -7.95 23.74 -8.17
CA LYS A 73 -8.31 24.55 -7.00
C LYS A 73 -9.24 23.87 -5.99
N ARG A 74 -9.31 22.54 -6.00
CA ARG A 74 -10.22 21.77 -5.15
C ARG A 74 -9.54 20.52 -4.62
N LEU A 75 -9.80 20.22 -3.35
CA LEU A 75 -9.49 18.95 -2.71
C LEU A 75 -10.79 18.21 -2.51
N ASP A 76 -10.94 17.06 -3.17
CA ASP A 76 -12.07 16.15 -2.94
C ASP A 76 -11.58 14.97 -2.07
N LEU A 77 -12.24 14.78 -0.93
CA LEU A 77 -11.97 13.76 0.07
C LEU A 77 -13.11 12.73 0.02
N GLU A 78 -12.78 11.49 -0.30
CA GLU A 78 -13.70 10.36 -0.21
C GLU A 78 -13.16 9.39 0.84
N ARG A 79 -13.93 9.20 1.91
CA ARG A 79 -13.61 8.28 2.99
C ARG A 79 -14.54 7.09 2.93
N THR A 80 -14.00 5.88 3.04
CA THR A 80 -14.77 4.65 3.24
C THR A 80 -14.30 3.96 4.52
N LEU A 81 -15.21 3.79 5.47
CA LEU A 81 -14.98 3.07 6.72
C LEU A 81 -15.45 1.64 6.60
N PHE A 82 -14.63 0.72 7.09
CA PHE A 82 -14.93 -0.71 7.12
C PHE A 82 -14.86 -1.23 8.54
N TRP A 83 -15.94 -1.89 8.99
CA TRP A 83 -15.92 -2.58 10.28
C TRP A 83 -16.85 -3.79 10.33
N THR A 84 -16.67 -4.60 11.36
CA THR A 84 -17.45 -5.84 11.59
C THR A 84 -18.19 -5.85 12.94
N LEU A 85 -17.60 -5.25 13.98
CA LEU A 85 -18.22 -5.12 15.30
C LEU A 85 -18.47 -3.64 15.62
N ASP A 86 -17.44 -2.98 16.14
CA ASP A 86 -17.52 -1.58 16.54
C ASP A 86 -17.14 -0.64 15.39
N ARG A 87 -17.92 0.43 15.24
CA ARG A 87 -17.64 1.47 14.25
C ARG A 87 -16.34 2.19 14.62
N PRO A 88 -15.43 2.47 13.65
CA PRO A 88 -14.22 3.22 13.93
C PRO A 88 -14.56 4.63 14.42
N VAL A 89 -13.84 5.10 15.43
CA VAL A 89 -13.88 6.50 15.86
C VAL A 89 -12.87 7.25 15.01
N VAL A 90 -13.36 8.23 14.26
CA VAL A 90 -12.55 8.97 13.29
C VAL A 90 -12.52 10.44 13.70
N THR A 91 -11.32 10.99 13.84
CA THR A 91 -11.09 12.42 14.01
C THR A 91 -10.37 12.93 12.77
N GLU A 92 -10.98 13.93 12.12
CA GLU A 92 -10.46 14.55 10.90
C GLU A 92 -10.27 16.03 11.14
N GLU A 93 -9.05 16.51 10.97
CA GLU A 93 -8.73 17.93 11.08
C GLU A 93 -8.09 18.42 9.79
N TRP A 94 -8.59 19.56 9.30
CA TRP A 94 -8.10 20.22 8.10
C TRP A 94 -7.82 21.69 8.41
N ASP A 95 -6.57 22.11 8.24
CA ASP A 95 -6.13 23.50 8.50
C ASP A 95 -5.91 24.34 7.23
N GLY A 96 -6.23 23.78 6.06
CA GLY A 96 -6.01 24.43 4.75
C GLY A 96 -4.79 23.92 3.99
N ARG A 97 -3.88 23.21 4.67
CA ARG A 97 -2.70 22.55 4.06
C ARG A 97 -2.50 21.14 4.57
N THR A 98 -2.74 20.93 5.87
CA THR A 98 -2.52 19.66 6.55
C THR A 98 -3.86 18.98 6.82
N LEU A 99 -3.97 17.72 6.41
CA LEU A 99 -5.05 16.81 6.74
C LEU A 99 -4.54 15.83 7.79
N ARG A 100 -5.03 15.95 9.02
CA ARG A 100 -4.73 15.01 10.12
C ARG A 100 -5.88 14.02 10.26
N LEU A 101 -5.55 12.73 10.17
CA LEU A 101 -6.47 11.61 10.22
C LEU A 101 -6.11 10.73 11.41
N ASP A 102 -6.99 10.66 12.41
CA ASP A 102 -6.84 9.74 13.54
C ASP A 102 -8.01 8.75 13.53
N VAL A 103 -7.68 7.47 13.37
CA VAL A 103 -8.64 6.38 13.32
C VAL A 103 -8.39 5.44 14.48
N HIS A 104 -9.34 5.37 15.40
CA HIS A 104 -9.29 4.53 16.58
C HIS A 104 -10.32 3.38 16.49
N CYS A 105 -9.83 2.16 16.70
CA CYS A 105 -10.63 0.94 16.67
C CYS A 105 -10.87 0.43 18.10
N LEU A 106 -12.10 0.56 18.58
CA LEU A 106 -12.53 0.10 19.90
C LEU A 106 -12.66 -1.43 19.89
N GLY A 107 -11.55 -2.15 20.09
CA GLY A 107 -11.52 -3.63 19.98
C GLY A 107 -10.13 -4.20 19.70
N GLY A 108 -9.17 -3.35 19.29
CA GLY A 108 -7.75 -3.66 19.19
C GLY A 108 -7.32 -4.31 17.87
N ASP A 109 -6.09 -4.01 17.46
CA ASP A 109 -5.40 -4.47 16.24
C ASP A 109 -4.96 -5.96 16.33
N SER A 110 -5.78 -6.82 16.95
CA SER A 110 -5.38 -8.21 17.19
C SER A 110 -5.39 -9.04 15.91
N PRO A 111 -4.38 -9.91 15.67
CA PRO A 111 -4.41 -10.86 14.55
C PRO A 111 -5.66 -11.74 14.61
N GLY A 112 -6.50 -11.71 13.57
CA GLY A 112 -7.79 -12.41 13.54
C GLY A 112 -8.93 -11.70 14.31
N GLY A 113 -8.72 -10.45 14.73
CA GLY A 113 -9.73 -9.58 15.32
C GLY A 113 -10.73 -9.03 14.30
N PRO A 114 -11.72 -8.26 14.76
CA PRO A 114 -12.70 -7.62 13.88
C PRO A 114 -11.99 -6.72 12.86
N VAL A 115 -12.42 -6.76 11.60
CA VAL A 115 -11.99 -5.80 10.58
C VAL A 115 -12.31 -4.40 11.09
N CYS A 116 -11.32 -3.50 11.05
CA CYS A 116 -11.45 -2.08 11.34
C CYS A 116 -10.41 -1.32 10.51
N GLN A 117 -10.86 -0.52 9.54
CA GLN A 117 -9.99 0.17 8.59
C GLN A 117 -10.69 1.40 8.03
N ALA A 118 -9.92 2.43 7.72
CA ALA A 118 -10.39 3.58 6.95
C ALA A 118 -9.60 3.72 5.65
N ASP A 119 -10.32 3.84 4.53
CA ASP A 119 -9.73 4.12 3.22
C ASP A 119 -10.06 5.56 2.82
N TYR A 120 -9.05 6.29 2.37
CA TYR A 120 -9.16 7.65 1.91
C TYR A 120 -8.70 7.77 0.48
N ILE A 121 -9.53 8.39 -0.37
CA ILE A 121 -9.16 8.82 -1.71
C ILE A 121 -9.15 10.35 -1.71
N LEU A 122 -7.97 10.91 -1.95
CA LEU A 122 -7.71 12.34 -2.05
C LEU A 122 -7.55 12.69 -3.52
N ARG A 123 -8.45 13.53 -4.04
CA ARG A 123 -8.32 14.08 -5.40
C ARG A 123 -7.79 15.50 -5.32
N VAL A 124 -6.57 15.69 -5.80
CA VAL A 124 -5.84 16.97 -5.75
C VAL A 124 -5.48 17.44 -7.16
N PRO A 125 -5.26 18.74 -7.41
CA PRO A 125 -4.71 19.18 -8.70
C PRO A 125 -3.42 18.41 -9.04
N ALA A 126 -3.21 18.06 -10.31
CA ALA A 126 -2.10 17.18 -10.71
C ALA A 126 -0.70 17.71 -10.30
N THR A 127 -0.51 19.03 -10.31
CA THR A 127 0.77 19.69 -9.96
C THR A 127 0.95 19.91 -8.45
N THR A 128 0.20 19.20 -7.61
CA THR A 128 0.24 19.38 -6.15
C THR A 128 1.39 18.58 -5.57
N ASP A 129 2.22 19.20 -4.74
CA ASP A 129 3.23 18.50 -3.94
C ASP A 129 2.53 17.73 -2.82
N VAL A 130 2.90 16.47 -2.61
CA VAL A 130 2.23 15.58 -1.65
C VAL A 130 3.24 15.09 -0.61
N GLU A 131 3.03 15.49 0.63
CA GLU A 131 3.68 14.90 1.78
C GLU A 131 2.68 13.99 2.51
N ALA A 132 3.01 12.71 2.69
CA ALA A 132 2.14 11.76 3.39
C ALA A 132 2.92 10.99 4.45
N VAL A 133 2.42 11.01 5.69
CA VAL A 133 3.05 10.36 6.85
C VAL A 133 2.05 9.40 7.49
N SER A 134 2.26 8.09 7.31
CA SER A 134 1.52 7.02 7.96
C SER A 134 2.28 6.47 9.15
N ARG A 135 1.81 6.74 10.37
CA ARG A 135 2.56 6.43 11.60
C ARG A 135 2.39 5.01 12.12
N ARG A 136 1.39 4.25 11.64
CA ARG A 136 1.02 2.97 12.24
C ARG A 136 0.86 1.87 11.19
N LEU A 137 -0.34 1.71 10.61
CA LEU A 137 -0.63 0.69 9.62
C LEU A 137 -1.34 1.33 8.42
N GLY A 138 -0.94 0.93 7.21
CA GLY A 138 -1.71 1.21 6.01
C GLY A 138 -0.86 1.52 4.80
N THR A 139 -1.48 1.31 3.64
CA THR A 139 -0.85 1.53 2.34
C THR A 139 -0.99 2.99 1.93
N VAL A 140 0.09 3.56 1.41
CA VAL A 140 0.07 4.88 0.75
C VAL A 140 0.20 4.66 -0.75
N SER A 141 -0.79 5.10 -1.51
CA SER A 141 -0.82 5.01 -2.96
C SER A 141 -0.91 6.41 -3.57
N VAL A 142 -0.08 6.70 -4.57
CA VAL A 142 -0.12 7.95 -5.33
C VAL A 142 -0.08 7.61 -6.81
N SER A 143 -1.01 8.15 -7.60
CA SER A 143 -1.05 7.91 -9.05
C SER A 143 -1.24 9.21 -9.81
N GLY A 144 -0.53 9.40 -10.93
CA GLY A 144 -0.77 10.49 -11.88
C GLY A 144 -0.45 11.90 -11.39
N VAL A 145 0.27 12.04 -10.27
CA VAL A 145 0.67 13.33 -9.69
C VAL A 145 2.00 13.79 -10.29
N GLN A 146 2.08 15.07 -10.64
CA GLN A 146 3.23 15.72 -11.27
C GLN A 146 4.07 16.55 -10.27
N GLY A 147 3.51 16.90 -9.11
CA GLY A 147 4.25 17.55 -8.03
C GLY A 147 5.21 16.61 -7.31
N ASP A 148 6.03 17.17 -6.43
CA ASP A 148 7.01 16.40 -5.66
C ASP A 148 6.32 15.53 -4.60
N LEU A 149 6.87 14.35 -4.34
CA LEU A 149 6.31 13.35 -3.42
C LEU A 149 7.27 13.08 -2.26
N GLU A 150 6.78 13.23 -1.03
CA GLU A 150 7.48 12.85 0.19
C GLU A 150 6.60 11.90 1.02
N LEU A 151 6.89 10.60 0.95
CA LEU A 151 6.05 9.55 1.53
C LEU A 151 6.79 8.85 2.66
N THR A 152 6.22 8.85 3.86
CA THR A 152 6.78 8.16 5.02
C THR A 152 5.76 7.17 5.58
N THR A 153 6.18 5.92 5.79
CA THR A 153 5.31 4.89 6.40
C THR A 153 6.06 4.05 7.44
N THR A 154 5.43 3.79 8.58
CA THR A 154 5.96 2.85 9.57
C THR A 154 5.72 1.40 9.13
N THR A 155 4.49 1.07 8.74
CA THR A 155 4.14 -0.29 8.32
C THR A 155 3.04 -0.25 7.27
N GLY A 156 3.34 -0.82 6.11
CA GLY A 156 2.45 -0.86 4.96
C GLY A 156 3.19 -0.51 3.68
N ASP A 157 2.60 -0.88 2.55
CA ASP A 157 3.24 -0.69 1.26
C ASP A 157 3.12 0.76 0.77
N VAL A 158 4.07 1.18 -0.05
CA VAL A 158 4.01 2.44 -0.79
C VAL A 158 3.93 2.12 -2.28
N ILE A 159 2.89 2.61 -2.95
CA ILE A 159 2.65 2.37 -4.37
C ILE A 159 2.60 3.71 -5.08
N VAL A 160 3.49 3.93 -6.04
CA VAL A 160 3.57 5.16 -6.83
C VAL A 160 3.45 4.80 -8.30
N ASP A 161 2.54 5.44 -9.03
CA ASP A 161 2.30 5.11 -10.44
C ASP A 161 2.17 6.35 -11.32
N GLY A 162 2.96 6.44 -12.40
CA GLY A 162 2.79 7.48 -13.41
C GLY A 162 3.04 8.90 -12.88
N THR A 163 4.15 9.10 -12.15
CA THR A 163 4.46 10.39 -11.49
C THR A 163 5.72 11.04 -12.08
N GLU A 164 5.79 12.37 -12.06
CA GLU A 164 6.85 13.15 -12.74
C GLU A 164 7.74 13.96 -11.79
N GLY A 165 7.23 14.36 -10.62
CA GLY A 165 7.99 15.12 -9.63
C GLY A 165 9.10 14.30 -8.96
N ALA A 166 9.92 14.96 -8.13
CA ALA A 166 10.92 14.27 -7.34
C ALA A 166 10.25 13.31 -6.35
N LEU A 167 10.79 12.09 -6.23
CA LEU A 167 10.24 11.06 -5.36
C LEU A 167 11.14 10.84 -4.14
N ARG A 168 10.61 11.02 -2.94
CA ARG A 168 11.25 10.58 -1.69
C ARG A 168 10.32 9.64 -0.94
N VAL A 169 10.79 8.43 -0.62
CA VAL A 169 10.03 7.43 0.13
C VAL A 169 10.87 6.89 1.27
N ARG A 170 10.32 6.90 2.49
CA ARG A 170 10.91 6.29 3.69
C ARG A 170 9.92 5.31 4.32
N ALA A 171 10.21 4.03 4.25
CA ALA A 171 9.41 2.97 4.85
C ALA A 171 10.21 2.23 5.94
N GLN A 172 9.60 1.89 7.06
CA GLN A 172 10.26 0.99 8.02
C GLN A 172 9.98 -0.48 7.70
N THR A 173 8.75 -0.83 7.34
CA THR A 173 8.38 -2.18 6.93
C THR A 173 7.28 -2.14 5.87
N GLY A 174 7.52 -2.76 4.72
CA GLY A 174 6.63 -2.75 3.58
C GLY A 174 7.40 -2.63 2.27
N ASN A 175 6.72 -2.99 1.18
CA ASN A 175 7.28 -2.88 -0.15
C ASN A 175 7.11 -1.47 -0.68
N VAL A 176 8.04 -1.02 -1.50
CA VAL A 176 7.92 0.22 -2.27
C VAL A 176 7.90 -0.13 -3.75
N ILE A 177 6.79 0.14 -4.41
CA ILE A 177 6.57 -0.15 -5.83
C ILE A 177 6.32 1.18 -6.54
N GLY A 178 7.24 1.59 -7.38
CA GLY A 178 7.13 2.76 -8.23
C GLY A 178 7.11 2.35 -9.71
N THR A 179 6.01 2.54 -10.42
CA THR A 179 5.89 2.22 -11.84
C THR A 179 5.57 3.46 -12.67
N GLY A 180 5.94 3.46 -13.95
CA GLY A 180 5.63 4.59 -14.83
C GLY A 180 6.33 5.89 -14.43
N LEU A 181 7.47 5.82 -13.74
CA LEU A 181 8.10 6.99 -13.14
C LEU A 181 8.79 7.87 -14.20
N GLY A 182 8.31 9.10 -14.36
CA GLY A 182 8.96 10.19 -15.09
C GLY A 182 9.87 11.05 -14.21
N SER A 183 10.00 10.71 -12.92
CA SER A 183 10.81 11.43 -11.93
C SER A 183 12.27 11.56 -12.36
N THR A 184 12.79 12.80 -12.33
CA THR A 184 14.21 13.06 -12.59
C THR A 184 15.11 12.65 -11.42
N GLY A 185 14.55 12.48 -10.22
CA GLY A 185 15.25 11.98 -9.04
C GLY A 185 14.35 11.12 -8.16
N ALA A 186 14.91 10.05 -7.60
CA ALA A 186 14.23 9.16 -6.67
C ALA A 186 15.13 8.76 -5.49
N ASP A 187 14.70 9.01 -4.27
CA ASP A 187 15.37 8.62 -3.01
C ASP A 187 14.41 7.73 -2.20
N VAL A 188 14.62 6.42 -2.31
CA VAL A 188 13.75 5.39 -1.73
C VAL A 188 14.54 4.56 -0.73
N GLU A 189 14.03 4.51 0.50
CA GLU A 189 14.63 3.73 1.57
C GLU A 189 13.54 2.91 2.27
N THR A 190 13.79 1.60 2.43
CA THR A 190 12.98 0.73 3.26
C THR A 190 13.84 -0.01 4.29
N GLY A 191 13.30 -0.22 5.49
CA GLY A 191 13.93 -1.08 6.49
C GLY A 191 13.90 -2.54 6.04
N THR A 192 12.69 -3.07 5.89
CA THR A 192 12.41 -4.45 5.45
C THR A 192 11.30 -4.44 4.42
N GLY A 193 11.53 -5.08 3.27
CA GLY A 193 10.61 -5.15 2.15
C GLY A 193 11.34 -4.96 0.83
N ASP A 194 10.65 -5.25 -0.27
CA ASP A 194 11.22 -5.12 -1.61
C ASP A 194 11.04 -3.68 -2.14
N VAL A 195 12.02 -3.23 -2.93
CA VAL A 195 11.95 -1.96 -3.67
C VAL A 195 11.96 -2.28 -5.15
N GLU A 196 10.91 -1.87 -5.87
CA GLU A 196 10.81 -1.97 -7.32
C GLU A 196 10.54 -0.59 -7.90
N LEU A 197 11.43 -0.10 -8.78
CA LEU A 197 11.33 1.20 -9.44
C LEU A 197 11.45 1.02 -10.95
N GLY A 198 10.38 1.32 -11.68
CA GLY A 198 10.31 1.29 -13.14
C GLY A 198 10.12 2.69 -13.72
N PHE A 199 11.15 3.18 -14.40
CA PHE A 199 11.18 4.51 -15.01
C PHE A 199 10.76 4.46 -16.48
N THR A 200 10.05 5.50 -16.93
CA THR A 200 9.66 5.72 -18.33
C THR A 200 10.51 6.79 -19.03
N VAL A 201 11.23 7.59 -18.24
CA VAL A 201 12.23 8.57 -18.68
C VAL A 201 13.54 8.27 -17.96
N PRO A 202 14.72 8.40 -18.60
CA PRO A 202 16.00 8.19 -17.91
C PRO A 202 16.14 9.09 -16.67
N PRO A 203 16.28 8.51 -15.46
CA PRO A 203 16.42 9.32 -14.25
C PRO A 203 17.82 9.95 -14.17
N GLY A 204 17.91 11.09 -13.49
CA GLY A 204 19.16 11.77 -13.19
C GLY A 204 19.89 11.15 -12.00
N ASP A 205 19.21 11.03 -10.85
CA ASP A 205 19.78 10.44 -9.63
C ASP A 205 18.78 9.48 -8.98
N VAL A 206 19.18 8.24 -8.77
CA VAL A 206 18.38 7.22 -8.09
C VAL A 206 19.17 6.68 -6.90
N SER A 207 18.55 6.71 -5.72
CA SER A 207 19.00 5.99 -4.53
C SER A 207 17.88 5.04 -4.09
N ALA A 208 18.15 3.73 -4.10
CA ALA A 208 17.24 2.69 -3.65
C ALA A 208 17.93 1.82 -2.60
N VAL A 209 17.48 1.91 -1.35
CA VAL A 209 18.16 1.29 -0.21
C VAL A 209 17.20 0.43 0.59
N VAL A 210 17.53 -0.85 0.73
CA VAL A 210 16.90 -1.79 1.67
C VAL A 210 17.89 -2.02 2.81
N ARG A 211 17.56 -1.61 4.05
CA ARG A 211 18.54 -1.67 5.14
C ARG A 211 18.76 -3.06 5.70
N VAL A 212 17.69 -3.84 5.87
CA VAL A 212 17.72 -5.12 6.59
C VAL A 212 17.59 -6.29 5.63
N ALA A 213 16.43 -6.42 4.98
CA ALA A 213 16.14 -7.56 4.11
C ALA A 213 15.09 -7.20 3.06
N GLY A 214 15.34 -7.64 1.82
CA GLY A 214 14.50 -7.40 0.66
C GLY A 214 15.32 -7.20 -0.60
N ASN A 215 14.66 -7.33 -1.74
CA ASN A 215 15.26 -7.19 -3.05
C ASN A 215 15.17 -5.75 -3.54
N VAL A 216 16.12 -5.35 -4.38
CA VAL A 216 16.08 -4.08 -5.09
C VAL A 216 16.04 -4.34 -6.60
N ARG A 217 15.01 -3.84 -7.26
CA ARG A 217 14.87 -3.85 -8.71
C ARG A 217 14.70 -2.43 -9.22
N VAL A 218 15.59 -2.03 -10.13
CA VAL A 218 15.50 -0.75 -10.84
C VAL A 218 15.49 -1.02 -12.33
N THR A 219 14.47 -0.54 -13.02
CA THR A 219 14.31 -0.68 -14.47
C THR A 219 14.32 0.70 -15.11
N VAL A 220 15.16 0.90 -16.12
CA VAL A 220 15.33 2.18 -16.82
C VAL A 220 15.13 2.04 -18.33
N PRO A 221 14.65 3.08 -19.04
CA PRO A 221 14.47 3.04 -20.49
C PRO A 221 15.76 2.79 -21.25
N ASP A 222 15.71 1.97 -22.31
CA ASP A 222 16.89 1.49 -23.07
C ASP A 222 16.94 1.90 -24.55
N GLY A 223 16.13 2.89 -24.97
CA GLY A 223 16.05 3.35 -26.36
C GLY A 223 17.35 3.96 -26.92
N GLU A 224 17.46 3.97 -28.26
CA GLU A 224 18.57 4.60 -29.03
C GLU A 224 18.77 6.09 -28.72
N GLU A 225 17.76 6.78 -28.18
CA GLU A 225 17.84 8.16 -27.71
C GLU A 225 18.58 8.29 -26.36
N TYR A 226 18.67 7.21 -25.58
CA TYR A 226 19.15 7.18 -24.20
C TYR A 226 20.49 6.44 -24.07
N ARG A 227 21.41 6.73 -25.00
CA ARG A 227 22.72 6.07 -25.08
C ARG A 227 23.71 6.48 -23.98
N GLU A 228 23.38 7.48 -23.17
CA GLU A 228 24.19 7.86 -22.03
C GLU A 228 24.21 6.74 -20.98
N GLY A 229 25.38 6.42 -20.43
CA GLY A 229 25.51 5.42 -19.37
C GLY A 229 25.09 5.96 -18.00
N TYR A 230 25.23 5.12 -16.98
CA TYR A 230 25.00 5.47 -15.58
C TYR A 230 26.25 5.18 -14.73
N ASP A 231 26.52 6.05 -13.76
CA ASP A 231 27.39 5.76 -12.61
C ASP A 231 26.60 4.85 -11.66
N VAL A 232 26.87 3.54 -11.75
CA VAL A 232 26.12 2.53 -10.99
C VAL A 232 26.91 2.09 -9.76
N ARG A 233 26.31 2.23 -8.58
CA ARG A 233 26.83 1.76 -7.30
C ARG A 233 25.89 0.72 -6.71
N THR A 234 26.41 -0.49 -6.48
CA THR A 234 25.64 -1.59 -5.89
C THR A 234 26.31 -2.14 -4.65
N GLY A 235 25.52 -2.61 -3.68
CA GLY A 235 26.01 -3.17 -2.44
C GLY A 235 25.05 -4.18 -1.82
N THR A 236 25.59 -5.29 -1.33
CA THR A 236 24.87 -6.35 -0.63
C THR A 236 25.57 -6.66 0.68
N GLY A 237 24.84 -6.76 1.80
CA GLY A 237 25.39 -7.14 3.10
C GLY A 237 25.38 -6.03 4.14
N ASN A 238 25.58 -6.43 5.41
CA ASN A 238 25.59 -5.53 6.56
C ASN A 238 26.89 -4.72 6.62
N GLN A 239 27.01 -3.65 5.82
CA GLN A 239 28.08 -2.67 6.02
C GLN A 239 27.53 -1.24 6.05
N GLU A 240 27.16 -0.81 7.27
CA GLU A 240 27.34 0.58 7.67
C GLU A 240 28.84 0.90 7.64
N GLY A 241 29.25 1.77 6.72
CA GLY A 241 30.56 2.39 6.74
C GLY A 241 31.41 2.09 5.51
N HIS A 242 31.68 3.17 4.76
CA HIS A 242 32.85 3.43 3.90
C HIS A 242 33.46 2.24 3.14
N ASP A 243 33.39 2.34 1.80
CA ASP A 243 33.82 1.37 0.79
C ASP A 243 32.92 0.15 0.68
N VAL A 244 31.81 0.32 -0.05
CA VAL A 244 31.08 -0.79 -0.66
C VAL A 244 31.98 -1.43 -1.71
N ARG A 245 32.87 -2.32 -1.24
CA ARG A 245 33.46 -3.35 -2.08
C ARG A 245 32.31 -4.20 -2.58
N THR A 246 32.22 -4.35 -3.90
CA THR A 246 31.36 -5.36 -4.57
C THR A 246 31.75 -6.74 -4.03
N GLY A 247 31.11 -7.14 -2.93
CA GLY A 247 31.44 -8.34 -2.18
C GLY A 247 30.21 -9.22 -2.06
N THR A 248 30.12 -10.20 -2.96
CA THR A 248 29.41 -11.48 -2.72
C THR A 248 27.93 -11.41 -2.36
N GLY A 249 27.15 -10.67 -3.15
CA GLY A 249 25.71 -10.90 -3.37
C GLY A 249 25.41 -10.76 -4.86
N ASN A 250 24.43 -11.51 -5.39
CA ASN A 250 24.12 -11.56 -6.82
C ASN A 250 23.51 -10.23 -7.29
N ALA A 251 24.36 -9.26 -7.65
CA ALA A 251 23.95 -8.04 -8.32
C ALA A 251 23.97 -8.25 -9.84
N ILE A 252 22.79 -8.23 -10.46
CA ILE A 252 22.62 -8.25 -11.91
C ILE A 252 22.51 -6.80 -12.39
N VAL A 253 23.42 -6.35 -13.27
CA VAL A 253 23.40 -5.00 -13.81
C VAL A 253 23.64 -5.07 -15.32
N GLU A 254 22.57 -4.86 -16.07
CA GLU A 254 22.52 -4.99 -17.54
C GLU A 254 22.48 -3.64 -18.27
N VAL A 255 22.42 -2.53 -17.53
CA VAL A 255 22.49 -1.17 -18.09
C VAL A 255 23.93 -0.78 -18.45
N ARG A 256 24.08 0.17 -19.37
CA ARG A 256 25.38 0.74 -19.74
C ARG A 256 26.00 1.50 -18.56
N ARG A 257 27.19 1.09 -18.14
CA ARG A 257 27.93 1.74 -17.04
C ARG A 257 28.96 2.71 -17.58
N ASP A 258 28.97 3.91 -17.03
CA ASP A 258 29.98 4.93 -17.30
C ASP A 258 30.21 5.74 -16.01
N PRO A 259 31.35 5.59 -15.32
CA PRO A 259 31.67 6.33 -14.10
C PRO A 259 31.74 7.85 -14.30
N ALA A 260 31.90 8.32 -15.54
CA ALA A 260 31.88 9.74 -15.88
C ALA A 260 30.48 10.24 -16.27
N ALA A 261 29.47 9.36 -16.28
CA ALA A 261 28.10 9.76 -16.60
C ALA A 261 27.56 10.74 -15.56
N PRO A 262 26.78 11.74 -15.98
CA PRO A 262 26.09 12.64 -15.07
C PRO A 262 24.95 11.95 -14.32
N ARG A 263 24.43 10.83 -14.84
CA ARG A 263 23.34 10.06 -14.25
C ARG A 263 23.86 9.02 -13.28
N ARG A 264 23.26 8.91 -12.10
CA ARG A 264 23.69 8.00 -11.03
C ARG A 264 22.57 7.09 -10.59
N ILE A 265 22.91 5.81 -10.38
CA ILE A 265 22.03 4.83 -9.75
C ILE A 265 22.79 4.17 -8.60
N THR A 266 22.32 4.38 -7.37
CA THR A 266 22.82 3.72 -6.17
C THR A 266 21.75 2.77 -5.66
N ALA A 267 22.05 1.47 -5.64
CA ALA A 267 21.14 0.44 -5.15
C ALA A 267 21.84 -0.38 -4.06
N LEU A 268 21.26 -0.46 -2.87
CA LEU A 268 21.85 -1.15 -1.73
C LEU A 268 20.81 -2.07 -1.10
N THR A 269 21.20 -3.28 -0.71
CA THR A 269 20.37 -4.17 0.12
C THR A 269 21.18 -4.80 1.23
N GLY A 270 20.63 -4.85 2.45
CA GLY A 270 21.23 -5.58 3.57
C GLY A 270 21.30 -7.08 3.27
N MET A 271 20.16 -7.69 2.97
CA MET A 271 20.03 -9.09 2.58
C MET A 271 18.99 -9.25 1.47
N GLY A 272 19.43 -9.66 0.29
CA GLY A 272 18.55 -9.87 -0.85
C GLY A 272 19.31 -9.81 -2.17
N GLU A 273 18.57 -9.85 -3.26
CA GLU A 273 19.09 -9.71 -4.61
C GLU A 273 18.95 -8.27 -5.11
N LEU A 274 19.85 -7.90 -6.02
CA LEU A 274 19.83 -6.59 -6.65
C LEU A 274 19.82 -6.78 -8.16
N SER A 275 18.89 -6.11 -8.83
CA SER A 275 18.81 -6.08 -10.29
C SER A 275 18.64 -4.65 -10.79
N ILE A 276 19.49 -4.25 -11.74
CA ILE A 276 19.35 -3.00 -12.49
C ILE A 276 19.27 -3.38 -13.97
N LEU A 277 18.09 -3.23 -14.55
CA LEU A 277 17.75 -3.79 -15.85
C LEU A 277 17.31 -2.68 -16.82
N PRO A 278 17.54 -2.86 -18.13
CA PRO A 278 16.80 -2.12 -19.15
C PRO A 278 15.31 -2.52 -19.13
N SER A 279 14.42 -1.61 -19.52
CA SER A 279 12.96 -1.82 -19.64
C SER A 279 12.53 -2.49 -20.94
#